data_AF-A0A212CZ73-F1
#
_entry.id   AF-A0A212CZ73-F1
#
_cell.length_a   1.000
_cell.length_b   1.000
_cell.length_c   1.000
_cell.angle_alpha   90.00
_cell.angle_beta   90.00
_cell.angle_gamma   90.00
#
_symmetry.space_group_name_H-M   'P 1'
#
loop_
_entity.id
_entity.type
_entity.pdbx_description
1 polymer ?
#
loop_
_entity_poly.entity_id
_entity_poly.type
_entity_poly.pdbx_seq_one_letter_code
_entity_poly.pdbx_strand_id
1 'polypeptide(L)'
;LINKEEELLEKEKSTFPLLQTVMANKVPYEQLWVTAYEFSTKSEEWMNGPLFLLNAEEIAEEIGNMWRTIYKLTKTLADMPAPRRLAENVKIKIDKFKQHIPILTISCNPGMKDRHWQQ
;
A
#
# COMPACT_ATOMS: atom_id res chain seq x y z
N LEU A 1 16.99 -11.79 -19.73
CA LEU A 1 17.94 -11.63 -20.84
C LEU A 1 18.28 -12.99 -21.45
N ILE A 2 18.77 -13.97 -20.68
CA ILE A 2 19.04 -15.35 -21.15
C ILE A 2 17.87 -15.99 -21.92
N ASN A 3 16.68 -16.12 -21.33
CA ASN A 3 15.55 -16.77 -22.03
C ASN A 3 15.04 -16.00 -23.26
N LYS A 4 15.31 -14.69 -23.33
CA LYS A 4 14.97 -13.85 -24.51
C LYS A 4 15.98 -14.10 -25.63
N GLU A 5 17.26 -14.27 -25.29
CA GLU A 5 18.31 -14.62 -26.25
C GLU A 5 18.17 -16.05 -26.76
N GLU A 6 17.83 -17.02 -25.89
CA GLU A 6 17.53 -18.40 -26.29
C GLU A 6 16.39 -18.45 -27.31
N GLU A 7 15.33 -17.67 -27.10
CA GLU A 7 14.22 -17.54 -28.05
C GLU A 7 14.63 -16.93 -29.39
N LEU A 8 15.43 -15.86 -29.38
CA LEU A 8 15.93 -15.23 -30.60
C LEU A 8 16.87 -16.14 -31.40
N LEU A 9 17.51 -17.11 -30.72
CA LEU A 9 18.41 -18.09 -31.31
C LEU A 9 17.71 -19.43 -31.61
N GLU A 10 16.37 -19.49 -31.52
CA GLU A 10 15.55 -20.70 -31.72
C GLU A 10 16.00 -21.89 -30.85
N LYS A 11 16.58 -21.61 -29.68
CA LYS A 11 16.94 -22.61 -28.69
C LYS A 11 15.79 -22.88 -27.74
N GLU A 12 15.74 -24.10 -27.22
CA GLU A 12 14.84 -24.44 -26.11
C GLU A 12 15.16 -23.55 -24.89
N LYS A 13 14.14 -22.94 -24.31
CA LYS A 13 14.30 -22.05 -23.16
C LYS A 13 14.73 -22.83 -21.93
N SER A 14 15.82 -22.40 -21.31
CA SER A 14 16.26 -22.94 -20.03
C SER A 14 15.20 -22.67 -18.94
N THR A 15 14.93 -23.68 -18.11
CA THR A 15 14.03 -23.55 -16.97
C THR A 15 14.83 -23.26 -15.70
N PHE A 16 14.32 -22.34 -14.87
CA PHE A 16 14.95 -21.97 -13.60
C PHE A 16 13.95 -22.10 -12.44
N PRO A 17 13.56 -23.34 -12.04
CA PRO A 17 12.50 -23.55 -11.05
C PRO A 17 12.79 -22.89 -9.70
N LEU A 18 14.04 -22.96 -9.22
CA LEU A 18 14.45 -22.34 -7.96
C LEU A 18 14.28 -20.81 -8.00
N LEU A 19 14.63 -20.18 -9.11
CA LEU A 19 14.46 -18.74 -9.28
C LEU A 19 12.98 -18.36 -9.21
N GLN A 20 12.10 -19.12 -9.87
CA GLN A 20 10.66 -18.90 -9.81
C GLN A 20 10.12 -19.03 -8.38
N THR A 21 10.55 -20.05 -7.64
CA THR A 21 10.19 -20.23 -6.23
C THR A 21 10.65 -19.04 -5.37
N VAL A 22 11.90 -18.60 -5.53
CA VAL A 22 12.44 -17.45 -4.77
C VAL A 22 11.68 -16.16 -5.11
N MET A 23 11.38 -15.93 -6.40
CA MET A 23 10.59 -14.78 -6.82
C MET A 23 9.19 -14.80 -6.18
N ALA A 24 8.49 -15.93 -6.22
CA ALA A 24 7.19 -16.09 -5.59
C ALA A 24 7.24 -15.86 -4.06
N ASN A 25 8.26 -16.41 -3.39
CA ASN A 25 8.46 -16.25 -1.95
C ASN A 25 8.79 -14.81 -1.54
N LYS A 26 9.41 -14.02 -2.43
CA LYS A 26 9.72 -12.60 -2.18
C LYS A 26 8.46 -11.72 -2.21
N VAL A 27 7.46 -12.04 -3.03
CA VAL A 27 6.25 -11.22 -3.25
C VAL A 27 5.62 -10.66 -1.96
N PRO A 28 5.32 -11.46 -0.92
CA PRO A 28 4.68 -10.93 0.29
C PRO A 28 5.54 -9.94 1.07
N TYR A 29 6.88 -10.06 1.00
CA TYR A 29 7.80 -9.12 1.65
C TYR A 29 7.84 -7.78 0.92
N GLU A 30 7.88 -7.82 -0.40
CA GLU A 30 7.83 -6.63 -1.24
C GLU A 30 6.51 -5.90 -1.06
N GLN A 31 5.39 -6.63 -1.09
CA GLN A 31 4.07 -6.05 -0.85
C GLN A 31 3.97 -5.41 0.55
N LEU A 32 4.54 -6.04 1.59
CA LEU A 32 4.58 -5.46 2.94
C LEU A 32 5.31 -4.12 2.97
N TRP A 33 6.53 -4.05 2.41
CA TRP A 33 7.34 -2.84 2.44
C TRP A 33 6.76 -1.73 1.59
N VAL A 34 6.29 -2.03 0.39
CA VAL A 34 5.66 -1.06 -0.51
C VAL A 34 4.41 -0.47 0.16
N THR A 35 3.50 -1.31 0.65
CA THR A 35 2.28 -0.80 1.31
C THR A 35 2.59 -0.02 2.59
N ALA A 36 3.61 -0.42 3.38
CA ALA A 36 4.01 0.34 4.56
C ALA A 36 4.58 1.72 4.21
N TYR A 37 5.42 1.78 3.17
CA TYR A 37 6.01 3.03 2.68
C TYR A 37 4.95 3.96 2.09
N GLU A 38 4.08 3.44 1.23
CA GLU A 38 2.98 4.19 0.63
C GLU A 38 2.05 4.75 1.71
N PHE A 39 1.65 3.92 2.68
CA PHE A 39 0.84 4.40 3.79
C PHE A 39 1.55 5.51 4.57
N SER A 40 2.84 5.36 4.88
CA SER A 40 3.60 6.38 5.62
C SER A 40 3.64 7.71 4.87
N THR A 41 3.95 7.65 3.57
CA THR A 41 4.09 8.85 2.72
C THR A 41 2.75 9.53 2.50
N LYS A 42 1.74 8.76 2.08
CA LYS A 42 0.41 9.31 1.79
C LYS A 42 -0.31 9.79 3.04
N SER A 43 -0.18 9.10 4.17
CA SER A 43 -0.80 9.58 5.42
C SER A 43 -0.20 10.90 5.89
N GLU A 44 1.08 11.16 5.64
CA GLU A 44 1.70 12.46 5.92
C GLU A 44 1.17 13.54 4.96
N GLU A 45 1.07 13.22 3.66
CA GLU A 45 0.51 14.13 2.65
C GLU A 45 -0.96 14.47 2.93
N TRP A 46 -1.79 13.51 3.30
CA TRP A 46 -3.21 13.74 3.58
C TRP A 46 -3.45 14.55 4.86
N MET A 47 -2.54 14.46 5.84
CA MET A 47 -2.68 15.20 7.10
C MET A 47 -2.09 16.60 7.06
N ASN A 48 -1.07 16.83 6.22
CA ASN A 48 -0.34 18.09 6.16
C ASN A 48 -0.54 18.86 4.84
N GLY A 49 -1.13 18.22 3.83
CA GLY A 49 -1.40 18.82 2.52
C GLY A 49 -2.64 19.72 2.52
N PRO A 50 -2.83 20.53 1.47
CA PRO A 50 -3.98 21.42 1.37
C PRO A 50 -5.28 20.62 1.25
N LEU A 51 -6.18 20.76 2.23
CA LEU A 51 -7.41 19.97 2.33
C LEU A 51 -8.34 20.08 1.10
N PHE A 52 -8.33 21.22 0.40
CA PHE A 52 -9.15 21.43 -0.80
C PHE A 52 -8.68 20.65 -2.03
N LEU A 53 -7.45 20.10 -2.01
CA LEU A 53 -6.94 19.23 -3.08
C LEU A 53 -7.20 17.74 -2.79
N LEU A 54 -7.72 17.41 -1.60
CA LEU A 54 -7.91 16.04 -1.18
C LEU A 54 -9.32 15.55 -1.53
N ASN A 55 -9.41 14.32 -2.06
CA ASN A 55 -10.67 13.62 -2.24
C ASN A 55 -10.84 12.58 -1.12
N ALA A 56 -11.78 12.81 -0.20
CA ALA A 56 -12.00 11.93 0.93
C ALA A 56 -12.49 10.51 0.54
N GLU A 57 -13.21 10.36 -0.58
CA GLU A 57 -13.65 9.04 -1.07
C GLU A 57 -12.46 8.23 -1.58
N GLU A 58 -11.59 8.85 -2.37
CA GLU A 58 -10.35 8.21 -2.86
C GLU A 58 -9.44 7.80 -1.70
N ILE A 59 -9.25 8.69 -0.71
CA ILE A 59 -8.47 8.38 0.49
C ILE A 59 -9.07 7.20 1.26
N ALA A 60 -10.40 7.18 1.44
CA ALA A 60 -11.09 6.10 2.14
C ALA A 60 -10.94 4.75 1.41
N GLU A 61 -11.07 4.75 0.08
CA GLU A 61 -10.86 3.57 -0.75
C GLU A 61 -9.41 3.07 -0.63
N GLU A 62 -8.44 3.97 -0.77
CA GLU A 62 -7.02 3.64 -0.72
C GLU A 62 -6.61 3.07 0.65
N ILE A 63 -7.03 3.72 1.74
CA ILE A 63 -6.86 3.19 3.10
C ILE A 63 -7.51 1.82 3.28
N GLY A 64 -8.69 1.62 2.69
CA GLY A 64 -9.37 0.32 2.67
C GLY A 64 -8.54 -0.77 1.98
N ASN A 65 -7.98 -0.44 0.82
CA ASN A 65 -7.13 -1.34 0.02
C ASN A 65 -5.84 -1.70 0.78
N MET A 66 -5.14 -0.70 1.32
CA MET A 66 -3.94 -0.91 2.14
C MET A 66 -4.22 -1.79 3.36
N TRP A 67 -5.35 -1.56 4.04
CA TRP A 67 -5.74 -2.36 5.20
C TRP A 67 -5.98 -3.83 4.85
N ARG A 68 -6.72 -4.12 3.77
CA ARG A 68 -6.99 -5.50 3.33
C ARG A 68 -5.70 -6.21 2.96
N THR A 69 -4.81 -5.53 2.25
CA THR A 69 -3.46 -6.03 1.90
C THR A 69 -2.66 -6.39 3.15
N ILE A 70 -2.50 -5.45 4.09
CA ILE A 70 -1.75 -5.69 5.31
C ILE A 70 -2.39 -6.78 6.17
N TYR A 71 -3.72 -6.79 6.29
CA TYR A 71 -4.44 -7.84 7.04
C TYR A 71 -4.14 -9.23 6.46
N LYS A 72 -4.20 -9.39 5.13
CA LYS A 72 -3.82 -10.64 4.46
C LYS A 72 -2.36 -11.00 4.78
N LEU A 73 -1.44 -10.04 4.70
CA LEU A 73 -0.02 -10.25 4.98
C LEU A 73 0.25 -10.68 6.42
N THR A 74 -0.53 -10.24 7.42
CA THR A 74 -0.41 -10.76 8.80
C THR A 74 -0.64 -12.27 8.89
N LYS A 75 -1.46 -12.84 7.98
CA LYS A 75 -1.74 -14.27 7.90
C LYS A 75 -0.72 -14.99 7.02
N THR A 76 -0.36 -14.39 5.88
CA THR A 76 0.64 -14.96 4.97
C THR A 76 2.03 -15.08 5.59
N LEU A 77 2.41 -14.13 6.45
CA LEU A 77 3.71 -14.08 7.11
C LEU A 77 3.65 -14.61 8.55
N ALA A 78 2.62 -15.39 8.91
CA ALA A 78 2.34 -15.78 10.30
C ALA A 78 3.52 -16.51 10.99
N ASP A 79 4.27 -17.29 10.21
CA ASP A 79 5.41 -18.10 10.67
C ASP A 79 6.74 -17.31 10.69
N MET A 80 6.70 -16.04 10.27
CA MET A 80 7.87 -15.14 10.23
C MET A 80 7.68 -14.00 11.24
N PRO A 81 8.20 -14.13 12.48
CA PRO A 81 7.86 -13.21 13.57
C PRO A 81 8.14 -11.73 13.29
N ALA A 82 9.29 -11.43 12.68
CA ALA A 82 9.68 -10.05 12.41
C ALA A 82 8.82 -9.37 11.31
N PRO A 83 8.65 -9.97 10.11
CA PRO A 83 7.73 -9.43 9.09
C PRO A 83 6.28 -9.36 9.58
N ARG A 84 5.81 -10.37 10.32
CA ARG A 84 4.47 -10.37 10.92
C ARG A 84 4.27 -9.17 11.85
N ARG A 85 5.23 -8.94 12.76
CA ARG A 85 5.17 -7.81 13.70
C ARG A 85 5.12 -6.47 12.97
N LEU A 86 5.88 -6.32 11.88
CA LEU A 86 5.80 -5.13 11.04
C LEU A 86 4.40 -4.97 10.43
N ALA A 87 3.83 -6.04 9.85
CA ALA A 87 2.48 -6.00 9.29
C ALA A 87 1.43 -5.64 10.36
N GLU A 88 1.50 -6.21 11.56
CA GLU A 88 0.61 -5.89 12.68
C GLU A 88 0.75 -4.41 13.10
N ASN A 89 1.98 -3.88 13.18
CA ASN A 89 2.21 -2.48 13.50
C ASN A 89 1.62 -1.53 12.44
N VAL A 90 1.84 -1.83 11.15
CA VAL A 90 1.28 -1.02 10.05
C VAL A 90 -0.24 -1.08 10.08
N LYS A 91 -0.82 -2.27 10.33
CA LYS A 91 -2.27 -2.44 10.47
C LYS A 91 -2.84 -1.52 11.55
N ILE A 92 -2.21 -1.50 12.73
CA ILE A 92 -2.63 -0.63 13.84
C ILE A 92 -2.58 0.85 13.44
N LYS A 93 -1.53 1.28 12.73
CA LYS A 93 -1.44 2.65 12.23
C LYS A 93 -2.55 2.99 11.24
N ILE A 94 -2.85 2.09 10.30
CA ILE A 94 -3.96 2.25 9.35
C ILE A 94 -5.30 2.31 10.09
N ASP A 95 -5.52 1.44 11.08
CA ASP A 95 -6.76 1.42 11.88
C ASP A 95 -6.94 2.72 12.67
N LYS A 96 -5.86 3.30 13.20
CA LYS A 96 -5.90 4.64 13.81
C LYS A 96 -6.22 5.71 12.78
N PHE A 97 -5.57 5.69 11.62
CA PHE A 97 -5.81 6.68 10.57
C PHE A 97 -7.26 6.68 10.07
N LYS A 98 -7.90 5.50 9.96
CA LYS A 98 -9.31 5.37 9.59
C LYS A 98 -10.25 6.22 10.45
N GLN A 99 -9.90 6.50 11.70
CA GLN A 99 -10.70 7.34 12.59
C GLN A 99 -10.78 8.80 12.12
N HIS A 100 -9.85 9.25 11.29
CA HIS A 100 -9.83 10.60 10.71
C HIS A 100 -10.66 10.72 9.43
N ILE A 101 -11.04 9.60 8.79
CA ILE A 101 -11.78 9.61 7.52
C ILE A 101 -13.08 10.41 7.60
N PRO A 102 -13.96 10.26 8.61
CA PRO A 102 -15.18 11.06 8.69
C PRO A 102 -14.91 12.58 8.74
N ILE A 103 -13.82 12.99 9.40
CA ILE A 103 -13.43 14.40 9.50
C ILE A 103 -12.94 14.91 8.14
N LEU A 104 -12.15 14.10 7.42
CA LEU A 104 -11.73 14.40 6.05
C LEU A 104 -12.94 14.50 5.12
N THR A 105 -13.93 13.62 5.22
CA THR A 105 -15.15 13.69 4.40
C THR A 105 -15.93 14.99 4.59
N ILE A 106 -16.01 15.49 5.83
CA ILE A 106 -16.68 16.77 6.12
C ILE A 106 -15.85 17.95 5.62
N SER A 107 -14.52 17.88 5.79
CA SER A 107 -13.60 18.98 5.51
C SER A 107 -13.28 19.13 4.02
N CYS A 108 -13.24 18.02 3.28
CA CYS A 108 -13.00 17.98 1.84
C CYS A 108 -14.29 18.15 1.02
N ASN A 109 -15.35 18.70 1.61
CA ASN A 109 -16.62 18.91 0.92
C ASN A 109 -16.41 19.92 -0.23
N PRO A 110 -16.68 19.55 -1.51
CA PRO A 110 -16.47 20.43 -2.68
C PRO A 110 -17.26 21.74 -2.65
N GLY A 111 -18.26 21.86 -1.75
CA GLY A 111 -19.00 23.09 -1.50
C GLY A 111 -18.24 24.15 -0.69
N MET A 112 -17.10 23.80 -0.08
CA MET A 112 -16.27 24.74 0.67
C MET A 112 -15.40 25.56 -0.29
N LYS A 113 -15.65 26.87 -0.35
CA LYS A 113 -14.86 27.85 -1.12
C LYS A 113 -13.84 28.51 -0.19
N ASP A 114 -12.75 29.08 -0.73
CA ASP A 114 -11.68 29.76 0.03
C ASP A 114 -12.18 30.70 1.14
N ARG A 115 -13.28 31.40 0.89
CA ARG A 115 -13.94 32.30 1.86
C ARG A 115 -14.43 31.63 3.15
N HIS A 116 -14.68 30.31 3.15
CA HIS A 116 -15.08 29.56 4.33
C HIS A 116 -13.87 29.10 5.16
N TRP A 117 -12.66 29.17 4.60
CA TRP A 117 -11.40 28.78 5.26
C TRP A 117 -10.66 29.94 5.93
N GLN A 118 -11.09 31.19 5.69
CA GLN A 118 -10.47 32.41 6.24
C GLN A 118 -11.18 32.96 7.50
N GLN A 119 -12.10 32.20 8.11
CA GLN A 119 -12.76 32.58 9.37
C GLN A 119 -12.15 31.88 10.58
#